data_AF-A0A2N2IR49-F1
#
_entry.id   AF-A0A2N2IR49-F1
#
_cell.length_a   1.000
_cell.length_b   1.000
_cell.length_c   1.000
_cell.angle_alpha   90.00
_cell.angle_beta   90.00
_cell.angle_gamma   90.00
#
_symmetry.space_group_name_H-M   'P 1'
#
loop_
_entity.id
_entity.type
_entity.pdbx_description
1 polymer ?
#
loop_
_entity_poly.entity_id
_entity_poly.type
_entity_poly.pdbx_seq_one_letter_code
_entity_poly.pdbx_strand_id
1 'polypeptide(L)'
;QEDFYIGDYLQDLLSPLFPLVMNGVRQLKTFGETGFHCLAAAKVTNRYPREAFASGLRILGEGQLSLTKFLILTDGEVEVTDFKKLWVHVLERINWQTDLFVFANVSQDTLDYTGPSVNNGSKAMMMGLGKEPRRILPESFHGELPQGCTKAEVFLPGTLVVQGEGFAAQQDLPARLAHCPALADWQVVVLVDDAKAATENLQEFLWTVFTRFEPAADIHAAATELRRFHPTLTPPIIFDCRLKPWYPEVLAVDEKTRLLVDGKIRGILPSRYR
;
A
#
# COMPACT_ATOMS: atom_id res chain seq x y z
N GLN A 1 6.11 -16.81 -8.85
CA GLN A 1 6.69 -16.77 -10.22
C GLN A 1 8.22 -16.67 -10.09
N GLU A 2 8.99 -16.99 -11.13
CA GLU A 2 10.47 -17.05 -11.04
C GLU A 2 11.11 -15.68 -10.74
N ASP A 3 10.64 -14.66 -11.46
CA ASP A 3 10.97 -13.24 -11.30
C ASP A 3 10.81 -12.75 -9.85
N PHE A 4 9.73 -13.15 -9.17
CA PHE A 4 9.51 -12.86 -7.75
C PHE A 4 10.67 -13.38 -6.89
N TYR A 5 11.09 -14.63 -7.05
CA TYR A 5 12.19 -15.19 -6.25
C TYR A 5 13.53 -14.54 -6.55
N ILE A 6 13.81 -14.24 -7.82
CA ILE A 6 15.04 -13.56 -8.23
C ILE A 6 15.08 -12.15 -7.63
N GLY A 7 13.99 -11.40 -7.76
CA GLY A 7 13.90 -10.03 -7.24
C GLY A 7 14.06 -9.97 -5.72
N ASP A 8 13.38 -10.87 -5.00
CA ASP A 8 13.45 -10.94 -3.54
C ASP A 8 14.86 -11.31 -3.04
N TYR A 9 15.47 -12.33 -3.66
CA TYR A 9 16.83 -12.73 -3.32
C TYR A 9 17.87 -11.63 -3.61
N LEU A 10 17.78 -10.98 -4.77
CA LEU A 10 18.69 -9.88 -5.11
C LEU A 10 18.55 -8.71 -4.14
N GLN A 11 17.33 -8.40 -3.73
CA GLN A 11 17.10 -7.36 -2.73
C GLN A 11 17.73 -7.73 -1.38
N ASP A 12 17.50 -8.93 -0.88
CA ASP A 12 18.06 -9.37 0.40
C ASP A 12 19.60 -9.35 0.36
N LEU A 13 20.19 -9.82 -0.74
CA LEU A 13 21.63 -9.81 -0.97
C LEU A 13 22.22 -8.38 -0.97
N LEU A 14 21.52 -7.42 -1.57
CA LEU A 14 21.99 -6.04 -1.71
C LEU A 14 21.59 -5.13 -0.54
N SER A 15 20.65 -5.57 0.31
CA SER A 15 20.11 -4.79 1.42
C SER A 15 21.16 -4.19 2.38
N PRO A 16 22.30 -4.85 2.68
CA PRO A 16 23.33 -4.29 3.55
C PRO A 16 24.06 -3.08 2.94
N LEU A 17 23.93 -2.87 1.62
CA LEU A 17 24.54 -1.73 0.94
C LEU A 17 23.71 -0.45 1.07
N PHE A 18 22.40 -0.54 1.31
CA PHE A 18 21.53 0.64 1.36
C PHE A 18 22.00 1.70 2.36
N PRO A 19 22.39 1.36 3.61
CA PRO A 19 22.89 2.37 4.55
C PRO A 19 24.22 3.02 4.14
N LEU A 20 25.00 2.36 3.27
CA LEU A 20 26.27 2.89 2.77
C LEU A 20 26.06 3.88 1.62
N VAL A 21 25.02 3.67 0.79
CA VAL A 21 24.78 4.47 -0.44
C VAL A 21 23.66 5.50 -0.28
N MET A 22 22.79 5.34 0.71
CA MET A 22 21.69 6.25 1.03
C MET A 22 21.77 6.68 2.50
N ASN A 23 22.48 7.76 2.76
CA ASN A 23 22.60 8.32 4.11
C ASN A 23 21.20 8.58 4.72
N GLY A 24 21.01 8.17 5.97
CA GLY A 24 19.74 8.27 6.67
C GLY A 24 18.75 7.13 6.39
N VAL A 25 19.03 6.20 5.48
CA VAL A 25 18.25 4.97 5.27
C VAL A 25 18.95 3.82 6.00
N ARG A 26 18.29 3.23 7.00
CA ARG A 26 18.83 2.12 7.81
C ARG A 26 18.42 0.75 7.28
N GLN A 27 17.23 0.66 6.71
CA GLN A 27 16.68 -0.55 6.10
C GLN A 27 15.71 -0.14 5.00
N LEU A 28 15.62 -0.92 3.94
CA LEU A 28 14.70 -0.71 2.83
C LEU A 28 14.23 -2.07 2.31
N LYS A 29 12.92 -2.20 2.08
CA LYS A 29 12.30 -3.36 1.45
C LYS A 29 11.33 -2.87 0.37
N THR A 30 11.34 -3.52 -0.78
CA THR A 30 10.27 -3.41 -1.79
C THR A 30 9.48 -4.70 -1.77
N PHE A 31 8.16 -4.63 -1.91
CA PHE A 31 7.31 -5.79 -1.71
C PHE A 31 7.05 -6.48 -3.06
N GLY A 32 7.67 -7.65 -3.24
CA GLY A 32 7.52 -8.46 -4.45
C GLY A 32 6.08 -8.88 -4.71
N GLU A 33 5.28 -8.99 -3.64
CA GLU A 33 3.83 -9.26 -3.66
C GLU A 33 3.04 -8.18 -4.41
N THR A 34 3.68 -7.04 -4.67
CA THR A 34 3.10 -5.88 -5.38
C THR A 34 3.84 -5.56 -6.68
N GLY A 35 4.61 -6.52 -7.21
CA GLY A 35 5.46 -6.32 -8.39
C GLY A 35 6.68 -5.43 -8.10
N PHE A 36 7.14 -5.37 -6.84
CA PHE A 36 8.24 -4.56 -6.32
C PHE A 36 8.06 -3.04 -6.37
N HIS A 37 7.49 -2.48 -7.44
CA HIS A 37 7.42 -1.03 -7.66
C HIS A 37 6.17 -0.38 -7.07
N CYS A 38 5.11 -1.11 -6.74
CA CYS A 38 3.92 -0.47 -6.18
C CYS A 38 4.11 -0.05 -4.71
N LEU A 39 4.87 -0.83 -3.92
CA LEU A 39 5.06 -0.59 -2.50
C LEU A 39 6.52 -0.79 -2.07
N ALA A 40 7.03 0.19 -1.33
CA ALA A 40 8.28 0.06 -0.57
C ALA A 40 8.12 0.58 0.86
N ALA A 41 8.99 0.11 1.74
CA ALA A 41 9.08 0.58 3.11
C ALA A 41 10.53 0.80 3.52
N ALA A 42 10.79 1.85 4.30
CA ALA A 42 12.13 2.12 4.83
C ALA A 42 12.12 2.53 6.30
N LYS A 43 13.10 1.98 7.02
CA LYS A 43 13.50 2.45 8.35
C LYS A 43 14.54 3.54 8.13
N VAL A 44 14.28 4.74 8.65
CA VAL A 44 15.11 5.92 8.40
C VAL A 44 15.50 6.62 9.69
N THR A 45 16.51 7.48 9.62
CA THR A 45 16.85 8.37 10.72
C THR A 45 15.90 9.56 10.77
N ASN A 46 15.50 9.95 11.98
CA ASN A 46 14.65 11.11 12.21
C ASN A 46 15.08 11.84 13.49
N ARG A 47 16.19 12.59 13.41
CA ARG A 47 16.80 13.30 14.55
C ARG A 47 16.11 14.63 14.82
N TYR A 48 15.55 15.24 13.78
CA TYR A 48 14.74 16.45 13.85
C TYR A 48 13.35 16.15 13.30
N PRO A 49 12.30 16.88 13.73
CA PRO A 49 10.93 16.61 13.28
C PRO A 49 10.82 16.51 11.75
N ARG A 50 10.49 15.31 11.26
CA ARG A 50 10.31 14.95 9.84
C ARG A 50 11.58 15.07 8.98
N GLU A 51 12.77 14.91 9.56
CA GLU A 51 14.01 14.68 8.77
C GLU A 51 13.84 13.48 7.81
N ALA A 52 13.07 12.47 8.23
CA ALA A 52 12.69 11.31 7.42
C ALA A 52 12.17 11.66 6.01
N PHE A 53 11.54 12.82 5.84
CA PHE A 53 11.06 13.31 4.54
C PHE A 53 12.16 13.36 3.48
N ALA A 54 13.37 13.83 3.85
CA ALA A 54 14.49 13.92 2.94
C ALA A 54 14.99 12.54 2.50
N SER A 55 15.04 11.56 3.42
CA SER A 55 15.35 10.16 3.10
C SER A 55 14.32 9.56 2.14
N GLY A 56 13.04 9.90 2.32
CA GLY A 56 11.98 9.48 1.42
C GLY A 56 12.14 10.01 0.00
N LEU A 57 12.44 11.31 -0.17
CA LEU A 57 12.74 11.87 -1.49
C LEU A 57 13.99 11.25 -2.13
N ARG A 58 15.00 10.90 -1.32
CA ARG A 58 16.20 10.19 -1.80
C ARG A 58 15.81 8.83 -2.40
N ILE A 59 14.97 8.06 -1.70
CA ILE A 59 14.48 6.75 -2.17
C ILE A 59 13.65 6.92 -3.46
N LEU A 60 12.69 7.85 -3.47
CA LEU A 60 11.83 8.12 -4.63
C LEU A 60 12.57 8.72 -5.83
N GLY A 61 13.83 9.14 -5.67
CA GLY A 61 14.69 9.63 -6.74
C GLY A 61 15.77 8.63 -7.19
N GLU A 62 15.87 7.44 -6.59
CA GLU A 62 17.01 6.54 -6.79
C GLU A 62 16.69 5.42 -7.78
N GLY A 63 17.23 5.49 -9.00
CA GLY A 63 17.21 4.40 -9.97
C GLY A 63 15.84 3.73 -10.13
N GLN A 64 15.78 2.41 -9.92
CA GLN A 64 14.55 1.61 -9.98
C GLN A 64 13.57 1.89 -8.84
N LEU A 65 14.04 2.39 -7.69
CA LEU A 65 13.18 2.79 -6.58
C LEU A 65 12.36 4.05 -6.91
N SER A 66 12.78 4.82 -7.92
CA SER A 66 11.97 5.93 -8.41
C SER A 66 10.62 5.50 -8.97
N LEU A 67 10.44 4.23 -9.33
CA LEU A 67 9.14 3.69 -9.76
C LEU A 67 8.19 3.42 -8.57
N THR A 68 8.68 3.52 -7.33
CA THR A 68 7.86 3.30 -6.12
C THR A 68 6.61 4.17 -6.12
N LYS A 69 5.41 3.58 -6.17
CA LYS A 69 4.14 4.31 -6.07
C LYS A 69 3.82 4.74 -4.63
N PHE A 70 3.98 3.84 -3.67
CA PHE A 70 3.68 4.11 -2.26
C PHE A 70 4.87 3.78 -1.37
N LEU A 71 5.39 4.76 -0.65
CA LEU A 71 6.53 4.61 0.25
C LEU A 71 6.10 4.80 1.71
N ILE A 72 6.33 3.78 2.54
CA ILE A 72 6.10 3.83 3.98
C ILE A 72 7.44 4.13 4.69
N LEU A 73 7.45 5.13 5.57
CA LEU A 73 8.62 5.48 6.36
C LEU A 73 8.34 5.36 7.85
N THR A 74 9.33 4.87 8.58
CA THR A 74 9.34 4.85 10.05
C THR A 74 10.74 5.13 10.56
N ASP A 75 10.84 5.75 11.74
CA ASP A 75 12.07 5.87 12.53
C ASP A 75 12.12 4.88 13.70
N GLY A 76 11.11 4.04 13.83
CA GLY A 76 10.98 3.04 14.89
C GLY A 76 11.87 1.83 14.67
N GLU A 77 12.14 1.13 15.77
CA GLU A 77 12.86 -0.15 15.77
C GLU A 77 11.89 -1.31 15.42
N VAL A 78 11.32 -1.24 14.21
CA VAL A 78 10.52 -2.30 13.60
C VAL A 78 11.21 -2.76 12.32
N GLU A 79 11.17 -4.08 12.06
CA GLU A 79 11.71 -4.65 10.83
C GLU A 79 10.74 -4.38 9.67
N VAL A 80 11.20 -3.67 8.63
CA VAL A 80 10.32 -3.30 7.50
C VAL A 80 9.90 -4.49 6.64
N THR A 81 10.54 -5.65 6.83
CA THR A 81 10.18 -6.91 6.17
C THR A 81 8.94 -7.56 6.80
N ASP A 82 8.61 -7.26 8.05
CA ASP A 82 7.38 -7.70 8.71
C ASP A 82 6.28 -6.64 8.50
N PHE A 83 5.63 -6.69 7.33
CA PHE A 83 4.61 -5.71 6.96
C PHE A 83 3.50 -5.58 8.01
N LYS A 84 3.06 -6.68 8.61
CA LYS A 84 1.96 -6.65 9.60
C LYS A 84 2.35 -5.80 10.80
N LYS A 85 3.55 -6.00 11.35
CA LYS A 85 4.06 -5.16 12.46
C LYS A 85 4.34 -3.74 12.02
N LEU A 86 4.95 -3.55 10.86
CA LEU A 86 5.26 -2.23 10.30
C LEU A 86 3.99 -1.38 10.12
N TRP A 87 2.96 -1.95 9.51
CA TRP A 87 1.71 -1.26 9.20
C TRP A 87 1.00 -0.77 10.47
N VAL A 88 0.85 -1.66 11.45
CA VAL A 88 0.30 -1.33 12.78
C VAL A 88 1.15 -0.25 13.46
N HIS A 89 2.47 -0.43 13.50
CA HIS A 89 3.40 0.52 14.10
C HIS A 89 3.27 1.94 13.50
N VAL A 90 3.11 2.02 12.18
CA VAL A 90 2.95 3.29 11.46
C VAL A 90 1.58 3.90 11.74
N LEU A 91 0.49 3.12 11.71
CA LEU A 91 -0.86 3.62 11.97
C LEU A 91 -1.07 4.12 13.40
N GLU A 92 -0.37 3.55 14.38
CA GLU A 92 -0.33 4.06 15.76
C GLU A 92 0.29 5.46 15.84
N ARG A 93 1.18 5.82 14.92
CA ARG A 93 2.04 7.03 15.00
C ARG A 93 1.70 8.11 14.00
N ILE A 94 1.12 7.74 12.85
CA ILE A 94 0.87 8.68 11.75
C ILE A 94 0.01 9.86 12.18
N ASN A 95 0.39 11.07 11.78
CA ASN A 95 -0.48 12.24 11.78
C ASN A 95 -1.02 12.52 10.39
N TRP A 96 -2.28 12.18 10.13
CA TRP A 96 -2.93 12.43 8.85
C TRP A 96 -3.01 13.90 8.43
N GLN A 97 -2.77 14.82 9.36
CA GLN A 97 -2.66 16.25 9.07
C GLN A 97 -1.28 16.69 8.55
N THR A 98 -0.24 15.85 8.64
CA THR A 98 1.15 16.27 8.34
C THR A 98 2.05 15.20 7.75
N ASP A 99 1.66 13.92 7.81
CA ASP A 99 2.59 12.80 7.61
C ASP A 99 2.26 11.94 6.38
N LEU A 100 1.23 12.32 5.61
CA LEU A 100 0.98 11.78 4.28
C LEU A 100 1.28 12.85 3.23
N PHE A 101 2.22 12.57 2.34
CA PHE A 101 2.58 13.43 1.22
C PHE A 101 2.15 12.76 -0.07
N VAL A 102 1.29 13.43 -0.84
CA VAL A 102 0.86 12.97 -2.17
C VAL A 102 1.53 13.84 -3.23
N PHE A 103 2.21 13.20 -4.17
CA PHE A 103 2.88 13.82 -5.31
C PHE A 103 2.06 13.53 -6.56
N ALA A 104 1.11 14.40 -6.87
CA ALA A 104 0.29 14.30 -8.08
C ALA A 104 1.07 14.76 -9.33
N ASN A 105 0.64 14.30 -10.51
CA ASN A 105 1.16 14.69 -11.82
C ASN A 105 2.66 14.35 -12.01
N VAL A 106 3.04 13.12 -11.64
CA VAL A 106 4.40 12.61 -11.80
C VAL A 106 4.44 11.41 -12.74
N SER A 107 5.64 10.98 -13.11
CA SER A 107 5.81 9.75 -13.86
C SER A 107 5.47 8.52 -13.02
N GLN A 108 4.85 7.54 -13.66
CA GLN A 108 4.44 6.26 -13.08
C GLN A 108 4.99 5.09 -13.91
N ASP A 109 5.09 3.91 -13.30
CA ASP A 109 5.48 2.69 -13.99
C ASP A 109 4.56 2.38 -15.18
N THR A 110 5.13 1.90 -16.29
CA THR A 110 4.38 1.64 -17.53
C THR A 110 3.34 0.52 -17.37
N LEU A 111 3.57 -0.41 -16.44
CA LEU A 111 2.67 -1.53 -16.15
C LEU A 111 1.69 -1.22 -15.02
N ASP A 112 1.77 -0.03 -14.43
CA ASP A 112 0.81 0.42 -13.42
C ASP A 112 -0.32 1.23 -14.07
N TYR A 113 -1.48 0.58 -14.22
CA TYR A 113 -2.66 1.12 -14.87
C TYR A 113 -3.57 1.95 -13.95
N THR A 114 -3.17 2.21 -12.70
CA THR A 114 -3.98 3.02 -11.78
C THR A 114 -4.02 4.50 -12.16
N GLY A 115 -3.00 4.98 -12.87
CA GLY A 115 -2.87 6.36 -13.33
C GLY A 115 -3.90 6.81 -14.37
N PRO A 116 -4.04 8.14 -14.60
CA PRO A 116 -4.93 8.70 -15.61
C PRO A 116 -4.54 8.34 -17.06
N SER A 117 -3.26 8.00 -17.31
CA SER A 117 -2.77 7.51 -18.60
C SER A 117 -1.42 6.82 -18.43
N VAL A 118 -0.99 6.05 -19.45
CA VAL A 118 0.30 5.35 -19.42
C VAL A 118 1.44 6.32 -19.09
N ASN A 119 2.31 5.93 -18.15
CA ASN A 119 3.44 6.69 -17.62
C ASN A 119 3.09 7.96 -16.81
N ASN A 120 1.81 8.29 -16.59
CA ASN A 120 1.40 9.42 -15.77
C ASN A 120 0.60 8.93 -14.56
N GLY A 121 0.85 9.51 -13.39
CA GLY A 121 0.10 9.19 -12.19
C GLY A 121 0.54 9.99 -10.98
N SER A 122 0.47 9.35 -9.82
CA SER A 122 0.89 9.94 -8.56
C SER A 122 1.62 8.96 -7.67
N LYS A 123 2.36 9.53 -6.71
CA LYS A 123 3.06 8.78 -5.67
C LYS A 123 2.62 9.28 -4.32
N ALA A 124 2.76 8.44 -3.30
CA ALA A 124 2.60 8.87 -1.93
C ALA A 124 3.75 8.41 -1.05
N MET A 125 4.01 9.21 -0.03
CA MET A 125 4.92 8.93 1.05
C MET A 125 4.18 9.09 2.37
N MET A 126 4.07 7.99 3.11
CA MET A 126 3.33 7.89 4.37
C MET A 126 4.31 7.65 5.50
N MET A 127 4.28 8.48 6.54
CA MET A 127 5.25 8.43 7.63
C MET A 127 4.58 8.12 8.98
N GLY A 128 5.09 7.10 9.67
CA GLY A 128 4.77 6.80 11.06
C GLY A 128 6.00 7.07 11.90
N LEU A 129 6.13 8.30 12.39
CA LEU A 129 7.33 8.78 13.07
C LEU A 129 7.10 9.00 14.56
N GLY A 130 8.17 8.89 15.33
CA GLY A 130 8.20 9.19 16.74
C GLY A 130 8.16 7.95 17.62
N LYS A 131 8.73 8.11 18.82
CA LYS A 131 8.92 7.01 19.75
C LYS A 131 7.59 6.45 20.26
N GLU A 132 6.72 7.33 20.75
CA GLU A 132 5.49 6.95 21.44
C GLU A 132 4.31 6.83 20.46
N PRO A 133 3.47 5.78 20.60
CA PRO A 133 2.23 5.68 19.84
C PRO A 133 1.28 6.83 20.23
N ARG A 134 0.50 7.31 19.26
CA ARG A 134 -0.46 8.41 19.43
C ARG A 134 -1.89 7.93 19.69
N ARG A 135 -2.15 6.64 19.47
CA ARG A 135 -3.47 6.02 19.58
C ARG A 135 -3.35 4.52 19.77
N ILE A 136 -4.44 3.93 20.25
CA ILE A 136 -4.71 2.49 20.21
C ILE A 136 -5.60 2.24 19.00
N LEU A 137 -5.31 1.21 18.24
CA LEU A 137 -6.04 0.90 17.01
C LEU A 137 -7.19 -0.08 17.29
N PRO A 138 -8.36 0.08 16.65
CA PRO A 138 -9.47 -0.87 16.80
C PRO A 138 -9.12 -2.24 16.20
N GLU A 139 -9.57 -3.31 16.86
CA GLU A 139 -9.32 -4.70 16.45
C GLU A 139 -10.60 -5.48 16.08
N SER A 140 -11.78 -4.89 16.33
CA SER A 140 -13.07 -5.46 15.95
C SER A 140 -13.99 -4.39 15.41
N PHE A 141 -14.89 -4.78 14.50
CA PHE A 141 -15.89 -3.91 13.91
C PHE A 141 -17.29 -4.42 14.24
N HIS A 142 -18.12 -3.53 14.81
CA HIS A 142 -19.53 -3.79 15.09
C HIS A 142 -20.31 -2.53 14.72
N GLY A 143 -20.81 -2.49 13.48
CA GLY A 143 -21.56 -1.35 12.98
C GLY A 143 -22.24 -1.65 11.66
N GLU A 144 -23.20 -0.80 11.30
CA GLU A 144 -23.89 -0.89 10.02
C GLU A 144 -23.08 -0.17 8.94
N LEU A 145 -22.92 -0.85 7.80
CA LEU A 145 -22.29 -0.28 6.63
C LEU A 145 -23.32 0.54 5.85
N PRO A 146 -22.89 1.61 5.15
CA PRO A 146 -23.79 2.37 4.30
C PRO A 146 -24.30 1.52 3.13
N GLN A 147 -25.41 1.95 2.51
CA GLN A 147 -25.91 1.32 1.28
C GLN A 147 -24.80 1.21 0.23
N GLY A 148 -24.76 0.10 -0.49
CA GLY A 148 -23.72 -0.22 -1.48
C GLY A 148 -22.49 -0.90 -0.88
N CYS A 149 -22.40 -1.05 0.44
CA CYS A 149 -21.40 -1.89 1.11
C CYS A 149 -22.06 -3.13 1.73
N THR A 150 -21.46 -4.30 1.55
CA THR A 150 -22.10 -5.59 1.91
C THR A 150 -21.36 -6.37 2.99
N LYS A 151 -20.05 -6.13 3.15
CA LYS A 151 -19.21 -6.88 4.08
C LYS A 151 -18.08 -6.00 4.61
N ALA A 152 -17.66 -6.25 5.84
CA ALA A 152 -16.44 -5.68 6.40
C ALA A 152 -15.63 -6.77 7.10
N GLU A 153 -14.31 -6.73 6.93
CA GLU A 153 -13.34 -7.65 7.53
C GLU A 153 -12.25 -6.82 8.21
N VAL A 154 -11.91 -7.13 9.46
CA VAL A 154 -10.75 -6.52 10.13
C VAL A 154 -9.52 -7.31 9.72
N PHE A 155 -8.62 -6.69 8.94
CA PHE A 155 -7.42 -7.39 8.46
C PHE A 155 -6.23 -7.23 9.41
N LEU A 156 -5.99 -5.99 9.85
CA LEU A 156 -4.97 -5.61 10.83
C LEU A 156 -5.58 -4.55 11.76
N PRO A 157 -5.07 -4.40 13.00
CA PRO A 157 -5.50 -3.32 13.88
C PRO A 157 -5.54 -1.97 13.15
N GLY A 158 -6.68 -1.28 13.25
CA GLY A 158 -6.90 0.04 12.62
C GLY A 158 -7.13 0.02 11.12
N THR A 159 -7.24 -1.16 10.51
CA THR A 159 -7.45 -1.38 9.06
C THR A 159 -8.67 -2.24 8.80
N LEU A 160 -9.75 -1.62 8.34
CA LEU A 160 -10.98 -2.31 7.94
C LEU A 160 -11.00 -2.51 6.42
N VAL A 161 -11.30 -3.70 5.94
CA VAL A 161 -11.51 -3.98 4.51
C VAL A 161 -13.00 -4.09 4.26
N VAL A 162 -13.55 -3.20 3.44
CA VAL A 162 -14.99 -3.09 3.16
C VAL A 162 -15.26 -3.49 1.73
N GLN A 163 -16.19 -4.44 1.55
CA GLN A 163 -16.69 -4.82 0.24
C GLN A 163 -17.78 -3.85 -0.21
N GLY A 164 -17.58 -3.25 -1.38
CA GLY A 164 -18.53 -2.34 -2.01
C GLY A 164 -19.06 -2.83 -3.36
N GLU A 165 -20.13 -2.21 -3.84
CA GLU A 165 -20.53 -2.29 -5.24
C GLU A 165 -19.39 -1.78 -6.15
N GLY A 166 -19.30 -2.33 -7.36
CA GLY A 166 -18.22 -2.03 -8.30
C GLY A 166 -18.09 -0.54 -8.63
N PHE A 167 -16.86 -0.10 -8.91
CA PHE A 167 -16.51 1.31 -9.10
C PHE A 167 -17.44 2.07 -10.06
N ALA A 168 -17.73 1.47 -11.23
CA ALA A 168 -18.58 2.10 -12.24
C ALA A 168 -20.01 2.37 -11.79
N ALA A 169 -20.55 1.54 -10.89
CA ALA A 169 -21.92 1.66 -10.40
C ALA A 169 -22.05 2.71 -9.30
N GLN A 170 -21.03 2.86 -8.44
CA GLN A 170 -21.06 3.75 -7.28
C GLN A 170 -19.72 4.50 -7.12
N GLN A 171 -19.52 5.56 -7.91
CA GLN A 171 -18.28 6.37 -7.84
C GLN A 171 -18.20 7.23 -6.56
N ASP A 172 -19.33 7.58 -5.96
CA ASP A 172 -19.42 8.37 -4.71
C ASP A 172 -19.27 7.53 -3.44
N LEU A 173 -19.26 6.19 -3.56
CA LEU A 173 -19.18 5.27 -2.43
C LEU A 173 -18.05 5.56 -1.43
N PRO A 174 -16.77 5.79 -1.83
CA PRO A 174 -15.71 6.08 -0.87
C PRO A 174 -15.97 7.37 -0.08
N ALA A 175 -16.57 8.39 -0.70
CA ALA A 175 -16.95 9.61 0.00
C ALA A 175 -18.06 9.36 1.03
N ARG A 176 -19.09 8.58 0.69
CA ARG A 176 -20.14 8.20 1.67
C ARG A 176 -19.57 7.35 2.80
N LEU A 177 -18.68 6.42 2.47
CA LEU A 177 -18.02 5.53 3.43
C LEU A 177 -17.18 6.34 4.43
N ALA A 178 -16.45 7.35 3.97
CA ALA A 178 -15.67 8.26 4.82
C ALA A 178 -16.50 9.01 5.87
N HIS A 179 -17.79 9.24 5.60
CA HIS A 179 -18.71 9.91 6.52
C HIS A 179 -19.57 8.94 7.35
N CYS A 180 -19.32 7.63 7.26
CA CYS A 180 -20.06 6.64 8.03
C CYS A 180 -19.70 6.74 9.52
N PRO A 181 -20.66 7.01 10.43
CA PRO A 181 -20.37 7.16 11.85
C PRO A 181 -19.75 5.90 12.50
N ALA A 182 -20.10 4.71 12.00
CA ALA A 182 -19.56 3.44 12.48
C ALA A 182 -18.04 3.29 12.21
N LEU A 183 -17.47 4.12 11.33
CA LEU A 183 -16.07 4.08 10.93
C LEU A 183 -15.23 5.20 11.56
N ALA A 184 -15.81 6.05 12.41
CA ALA A 184 -15.15 7.23 12.96
C ALA A 184 -13.85 6.93 13.74
N ASP A 185 -13.77 5.76 14.40
CA ASP A 185 -12.60 5.36 15.17
C ASP A 185 -11.52 4.65 14.35
N TRP A 186 -11.79 4.34 13.07
CA TRP A 186 -10.86 3.64 12.19
C TRP A 186 -9.86 4.62 11.57
N GLN A 187 -8.60 4.19 11.43
CA GLN A 187 -7.58 5.00 10.75
C GLN A 187 -7.63 4.80 9.25
N VAL A 188 -7.67 3.53 8.82
CA VAL A 188 -7.69 3.14 7.41
C VAL A 188 -8.88 2.25 7.15
N VAL A 189 -9.57 2.53 6.05
CA VAL A 189 -10.58 1.67 5.47
C VAL A 189 -10.21 1.43 4.00
N VAL A 190 -10.12 0.16 3.60
CA VAL A 190 -9.83 -0.23 2.22
C VAL A 190 -11.12 -0.67 1.57
N LEU A 191 -11.57 0.05 0.55
CA LEU A 191 -12.76 -0.29 -0.22
C LEU A 191 -12.36 -1.22 -1.39
N VAL A 192 -12.97 -2.40 -1.47
CA VAL A 192 -12.62 -3.45 -2.45
C VAL A 192 -13.86 -4.09 -3.07
N ASP A 193 -13.69 -4.80 -4.18
CA ASP A 193 -14.78 -5.57 -4.83
C ASP A 193 -15.11 -6.88 -4.08
N ASP A 194 -14.13 -7.52 -3.43
CA ASP A 194 -14.30 -8.73 -2.62
C ASP A 194 -13.42 -8.66 -1.38
N ALA A 195 -14.05 -8.48 -0.21
CA ALA A 195 -13.33 -8.38 1.05
C ALA A 195 -12.67 -9.71 1.44
N LYS A 196 -13.32 -10.85 1.17
CA LYS A 196 -12.79 -12.16 1.57
C LYS A 196 -11.53 -12.51 0.79
N ALA A 197 -11.54 -12.26 -0.53
CA ALA A 197 -10.37 -12.47 -1.38
C ALA A 197 -9.22 -11.54 -0.97
N ALA A 198 -9.50 -10.25 -0.77
CA ALA A 198 -8.51 -9.26 -0.36
C ALA A 198 -7.89 -9.57 1.02
N THR A 199 -8.60 -10.27 1.91
CA THR A 199 -8.12 -10.62 3.24
C THR A 199 -7.71 -12.09 3.40
N GLU A 200 -7.59 -12.86 2.31
CA GLU A 200 -7.25 -14.29 2.39
C GLU A 200 -5.89 -14.51 3.06
N ASN A 201 -4.91 -13.68 2.72
CA ASN A 201 -3.58 -13.68 3.29
C ASN A 201 -2.89 -12.32 3.05
N LEU A 202 -1.65 -12.17 3.53
CA LEU A 202 -0.91 -10.92 3.38
C LEU A 202 -0.58 -10.58 1.92
N GLN A 203 -0.26 -11.59 1.10
CA GLN A 203 0.06 -11.38 -0.31
C GLN A 203 -1.16 -10.83 -1.06
N GLU A 204 -2.34 -11.42 -0.89
CA GLU A 204 -3.58 -10.93 -1.52
C GLU A 204 -3.98 -9.54 -1.03
N PHE A 205 -3.75 -9.24 0.24
CA PHE A 205 -3.98 -7.90 0.78
C PHE A 205 -3.05 -6.87 0.13
N LEU A 206 -1.74 -7.14 0.13
CA LEU A 206 -0.75 -6.22 -0.45
C LEU A 206 -1.00 -6.01 -1.95
N TRP A 207 -1.25 -7.09 -2.69
CA TRP A 207 -1.59 -7.02 -4.10
C TRP A 207 -2.85 -6.18 -4.30
N THR A 208 -3.95 -6.50 -3.63
CA THR A 208 -5.23 -5.82 -3.83
C THR A 208 -5.14 -4.33 -3.49
N VAL A 209 -4.50 -3.98 -2.38
CA VAL A 209 -4.39 -2.58 -1.98
C VAL A 209 -3.44 -1.84 -2.92
N PHE A 210 -2.16 -2.20 -2.95
CA PHE A 210 -1.15 -1.34 -3.56
C PHE A 210 -1.10 -1.40 -5.10
N THR A 211 -1.81 -2.34 -5.74
CA THR A 211 -1.89 -2.40 -7.21
C THR A 211 -3.18 -1.80 -7.79
N ARG A 212 -4.17 -1.43 -6.96
CA ARG A 212 -5.49 -1.01 -7.46
C ARG A 212 -5.89 0.43 -7.17
N PHE A 213 -5.10 1.17 -6.38
CA PHE A 213 -5.35 2.59 -6.13
C PHE A 213 -4.23 3.50 -6.66
N GLU A 214 -4.62 4.71 -7.03
CA GLU A 214 -3.77 5.85 -7.38
C GLU A 214 -3.82 6.89 -6.22
N PRO A 215 -2.69 7.27 -5.61
CA PRO A 215 -2.72 8.08 -4.39
C PRO A 215 -3.42 9.44 -4.45
N ALA A 216 -3.48 10.10 -5.60
CA ALA A 216 -4.07 11.43 -5.77
C ALA A 216 -5.57 11.41 -6.14
N ALA A 217 -6.08 10.27 -6.60
CA ALA A 217 -7.44 10.11 -7.11
C ALA A 217 -8.29 9.20 -6.21
N ASP A 218 -7.67 8.21 -5.55
CA ASP A 218 -8.37 7.14 -4.84
C ASP A 218 -8.22 7.21 -3.30
N ILE A 219 -7.58 8.24 -2.77
CA ILE A 219 -7.53 8.51 -1.33
C ILE A 219 -8.63 9.50 -0.96
N HIS A 220 -9.53 9.07 -0.07
CA HIS A 220 -10.59 9.90 0.48
C HIS A 220 -10.47 9.96 2.02
N ALA A 221 -11.12 10.95 2.62
CA ALA A 221 -11.08 11.18 4.06
C ALA A 221 -12.41 11.75 4.53
N ALA A 222 -12.72 11.62 5.82
CA ALA A 222 -13.91 12.22 6.42
C ALA A 222 -13.93 13.76 6.27
N ALA A 223 -12.75 14.38 6.28
CA ALA A 223 -12.57 15.77 5.89
C ALA A 223 -11.18 15.99 5.28
N THR A 224 -11.09 16.89 4.31
CA THR A 224 -9.85 17.33 3.69
C THR A 224 -9.77 18.86 3.73
N GLU A 225 -8.68 19.39 4.29
CA GLU A 225 -8.43 20.84 4.33
C GLU A 225 -7.04 21.14 3.74
N LEU A 226 -6.86 22.31 3.14
CA LEU A 226 -5.54 22.77 2.71
C LEU A 226 -4.95 23.69 3.79
N ARG A 227 -3.86 23.26 4.44
CA ARG A 227 -3.12 24.09 5.40
C ARG A 227 -1.69 24.26 4.92
N ARG A 228 -1.27 25.51 4.70
CA ARG A 228 0.06 25.83 4.14
C ARG A 228 0.36 25.08 2.83
N PHE A 229 -0.64 24.96 1.95
CA PHE A 229 -0.56 24.20 0.70
C PHE A 229 -0.28 22.69 0.88
N HIS A 230 -0.55 22.16 2.07
CA HIS A 230 -0.51 20.73 2.36
C HIS A 230 -1.95 20.22 2.61
N PRO A 231 -2.39 19.16 1.92
CA PRO A 231 -3.66 18.50 2.22
C PRO A 231 -3.59 17.82 3.58
N THR A 232 -4.43 18.26 4.51
CA THR A 232 -4.58 17.64 5.83
C THR A 232 -5.84 16.79 5.84
N LEU A 233 -5.72 15.54 6.26
CA LEU A 233 -6.82 14.58 6.24
C LEU A 233 -7.32 14.27 7.64
N THR A 234 -8.63 14.09 7.76
CA THR A 234 -9.29 13.59 8.98
C THR A 234 -9.75 12.15 8.75
N PRO A 235 -9.33 11.19 9.60
CA PRO A 235 -9.77 9.79 9.50
C PRO A 235 -11.30 9.62 9.62
N PRO A 236 -11.85 8.48 9.15
CA PRO A 236 -11.15 7.38 8.47
C PRO A 236 -10.61 7.80 7.10
N ILE A 237 -9.44 7.27 6.74
CA ILE A 237 -8.84 7.42 5.41
C ILE A 237 -9.26 6.23 4.57
N ILE A 238 -9.96 6.49 3.47
CA ILE A 238 -10.45 5.48 2.55
C ILE A 238 -9.46 5.35 1.40
N PHE A 239 -9.00 4.14 1.14
CA PHE A 239 -8.31 3.79 -0.11
C PHE A 239 -9.30 3.05 -1.01
N ASP A 240 -9.73 3.66 -2.10
CA ASP A 240 -10.59 3.00 -3.09
C ASP A 240 -9.76 2.06 -3.97
N CYS A 241 -9.76 0.78 -3.63
CA CYS A 241 -9.00 -0.27 -4.30
C CYS A 241 -9.90 -1.16 -5.19
N ARG A 242 -11.11 -0.69 -5.53
CA ARG A 242 -11.97 -1.37 -6.51
C ARG A 242 -11.34 -1.31 -7.89
N LEU A 243 -11.60 -2.32 -8.72
CA LEU A 243 -11.17 -2.34 -10.12
C LEU A 243 -11.88 -1.22 -10.89
N LYS A 244 -11.09 -0.40 -11.59
CA LYS A 244 -11.62 0.65 -12.45
C LYS A 244 -11.81 0.16 -13.89
N PRO A 245 -12.83 0.66 -14.62
CA PRO A 245 -13.19 0.14 -15.96
C PRO A 245 -12.09 0.24 -17.02
N TRP A 246 -11.10 1.11 -16.81
CA TRP A 246 -9.97 1.29 -17.73
C TRP A 246 -8.79 0.38 -17.41
N TYR A 247 -8.82 -0.39 -16.32
CA TYR A 247 -7.78 -1.37 -16.05
C TYR A 247 -7.86 -2.49 -17.08
N PRO A 248 -6.71 -3.06 -17.51
CA PRO A 248 -6.72 -4.28 -18.30
C PRO A 248 -7.49 -5.39 -17.60
N GLU A 249 -8.14 -6.25 -18.38
CA GLU A 249 -8.75 -7.45 -17.84
C GLU A 249 -7.69 -8.31 -17.13
N VAL A 250 -8.10 -8.95 -16.04
CA VAL A 250 -7.23 -9.85 -15.28
C VAL A 250 -6.77 -10.97 -16.22
N LEU A 251 -5.45 -11.07 -16.42
CA LEU A 251 -4.86 -12.11 -17.26
C LEU A 251 -5.14 -13.49 -16.66
N ALA A 252 -5.82 -14.35 -17.41
CA ALA A 252 -6.00 -15.75 -17.07
C ALA A 252 -4.93 -16.59 -17.78
N VAL A 253 -4.30 -17.50 -17.03
CA VAL A 253 -3.36 -18.46 -17.61
C VAL A 253 -4.15 -19.50 -18.43
N ASP A 254 -3.74 -19.73 -19.67
CA ASP A 254 -4.28 -20.81 -20.50
C ASP A 254 -4.10 -22.16 -19.78
N GLU A 255 -5.21 -22.89 -19.59
CA GLU A 255 -5.23 -24.08 -18.75
C GLU A 255 -4.31 -25.18 -19.28
N LYS A 256 -4.26 -25.35 -20.60
CA LYS A 256 -3.37 -26.34 -21.25
C LYS A 256 -1.91 -26.02 -20.98
N THR A 257 -1.54 -24.74 -21.06
CA THR A 257 -0.19 -24.25 -20.78
C THR A 257 0.16 -24.45 -19.30
N ARG A 258 -0.76 -24.11 -18.38
CA ARG A 258 -0.58 -24.35 -16.94
C ARG A 258 -0.30 -25.82 -16.64
N LEU A 259 -1.13 -26.73 -17.14
CA LEU A 259 -0.97 -28.17 -16.94
C LEU A 259 0.37 -28.70 -17.50
N LEU A 260 0.80 -28.18 -18.66
CA LEU A 260 2.08 -28.55 -19.25
C LEU A 260 3.27 -28.10 -18.38
N VAL A 261 3.23 -26.88 -17.85
CA VAL A 261 4.28 -26.33 -16.97
C VAL A 261 4.30 -27.09 -15.65
N ASP A 262 3.15 -27.23 -14.97
CA ASP A 262 3.04 -27.91 -13.67
C ASP A 262 3.49 -29.37 -13.75
N GLY A 263 3.22 -30.06 -14.87
CA GLY A 263 3.68 -31.42 -15.11
C GLY A 263 5.20 -31.54 -15.30
N LYS A 264 5.86 -30.51 -15.83
CA LYS A 264 7.31 -30.52 -16.10
C LYS A 264 8.15 -29.90 -14.99
N ILE A 265 7.61 -28.93 -14.26
CA ILE A 265 8.38 -28.11 -13.32
C ILE A 265 9.07 -28.95 -12.23
N ARG A 266 8.42 -30.04 -11.80
CA ARG A 266 8.99 -31.01 -10.85
C ARG A 266 10.22 -31.73 -11.38
N GLY A 267 10.32 -31.95 -12.69
CA GLY A 267 11.49 -32.58 -13.32
C GLY A 267 12.63 -31.60 -13.62
N ILE A 268 12.34 -30.30 -13.68
CA ILE A 268 13.30 -29.25 -14.03
C ILE A 268 13.92 -28.64 -12.77
N LEU A 269 13.11 -28.36 -11.74
CA LEU A 269 13.59 -27.70 -10.53
C LEU A 269 14.05 -28.72 -9.46
N PRO A 270 15.23 -28.51 -8.85
CA PRO A 270 15.69 -29.26 -7.68
C PRO A 270 14.64 -29.22 -6.56
N SER A 271 14.51 -30.31 -5.81
CA SER A 271 13.51 -30.44 -4.74
C SER A 271 13.55 -29.33 -3.69
N ARG A 272 14.72 -28.71 -3.47
CA ARG A 272 14.89 -27.58 -2.54
C ARG A 272 14.28 -26.25 -3.01
N TYR A 273 13.88 -26.17 -4.28
CA TYR A 273 13.29 -24.97 -4.91
C TYR A 273 11.86 -25.23 -5.42
N ARG A 274 11.27 -26.36 -5.04
CA ARG A 274 9.87 -26.68 -5.32
C ARG A 274 8.98 -26.17 -4.21
#